data_AF-A0A846MCN0-F1
#
_entry.id   AF-A0A846MCN0-F1
#
_cell.length_a   1.000
_cell.length_b   1.000
_cell.length_c   1.000
_cell.angle_alpha   90.00
_cell.angle_beta   90.00
_cell.angle_gamma   90.00
#
_symmetry.space_group_name_H-M   'P 1'
#
loop_
_entity.id
_entity.type
_entity.pdbx_description
1 polymer ?
#
loop_
_entity_poly.entity_id
_entity_poly.type
_entity_poly.pdbx_seq_one_letter_code
_entity_poly.pdbx_strand_id
1 'polypeptide(L)'
;MKKLPIVHNLREAINEVIKNNKEEGYPPNRFIQAVNVKDEDLLRVCSKMVTSPDSLSALYDAISKHPNLLTIEDFIVVHGEKWGFSSEIIEECKKRVQLFDEIARKKRFSVYAE
;
A
#
# COMPACT_ATOMS: atom_id res chain seq x y z
N MET A 1 -10.27 5.67 12.17
CA MET A 1 -10.04 4.49 11.32
C MET A 1 -10.91 4.64 10.07
N LYS A 2 -10.33 4.63 8.87
CA LYS A 2 -11.08 4.67 7.59
C LYS A 2 -11.37 3.24 7.12
N LYS A 3 -12.44 3.03 6.34
CA LYS A 3 -12.67 1.72 5.71
C LYS A 3 -11.69 1.54 4.54
N LEU A 4 -11.06 0.36 4.44
CA LEU A 4 -10.24 0.04 3.27
C LEU A 4 -11.14 -0.02 2.02
N PRO A 5 -10.76 0.62 0.90
CA PRO A 5 -11.54 0.54 -0.33
C PRO A 5 -11.72 -0.91 -0.82
N ILE A 6 -12.86 -1.19 -1.44
CA ILE A 6 -13.13 -2.52 -2.01
C ILE A 6 -12.45 -2.59 -3.38
N VAL A 7 -11.56 -3.56 -3.55
CA VAL A 7 -10.80 -3.78 -4.79
C VAL A 7 -10.77 -5.27 -5.15
N HIS A 8 -10.77 -5.58 -6.44
CA HIS A 8 -10.83 -6.96 -6.94
C HIS A 8 -9.47 -7.50 -7.38
N ASN A 9 -8.59 -6.60 -7.82
CA ASN A 9 -7.28 -6.93 -8.37
C ASN A 9 -6.22 -5.90 -7.96
N LEU A 10 -4.95 -6.24 -8.21
CA LEU A 10 -3.81 -5.42 -7.83
C LEU A 10 -3.80 -4.05 -8.55
N ARG A 11 -4.34 -3.97 -9.78
CA ARG A 11 -4.44 -2.69 -10.51
C ARG A 11 -5.44 -1.74 -9.86
N GLU A 12 -6.61 -2.24 -9.47
CA GLU A 12 -7.60 -1.46 -8.73
C GLU A 12 -7.03 -0.95 -7.40
N ALA A 13 -6.29 -1.80 -6.68
CA ALA A 13 -5.61 -1.39 -5.45
C ALA A 13 -4.63 -0.23 -5.70
N ILE A 14 -3.79 -0.33 -6.74
CA ILE A 14 -2.85 0.73 -7.11
C ILE A 14 -3.59 2.03 -7.48
N ASN A 15 -4.67 1.93 -8.24
CA ASN A 15 -5.48 3.09 -8.62
C ASN A 15 -6.09 3.79 -7.39
N GLU A 16 -6.60 3.02 -6.42
CA GLU A 16 -7.13 3.57 -5.17
C GLU A 16 -6.03 4.21 -4.32
N VAL A 17 -4.83 3.62 -4.25
CA VAL A 17 -3.68 4.25 -3.59
C VAL A 17 -3.31 5.58 -4.26
N ILE A 18 -3.22 5.60 -5.59
CA ILE A 18 -2.90 6.82 -6.36
C ILE A 18 -3.93 7.91 -6.10
N LYS A 19 -5.21 7.54 -6.14
CA LYS A 19 -6.33 8.46 -5.90
C LYS A 19 -6.25 9.03 -4.48
N ASN A 20 -6.14 8.18 -3.46
CA ASN A 20 -6.06 8.62 -2.07
C ASN A 20 -4.82 9.51 -1.83
N ASN A 21 -3.66 9.13 -2.35
CA ASN A 21 -2.44 9.92 -2.19
C ASN A 21 -2.60 11.33 -2.75
N LYS A 22 -3.21 11.48 -3.93
CA LYS A 22 -3.52 12.79 -4.51
C LYS A 22 -4.49 13.60 -3.64
N GLU A 23 -5.53 12.96 -3.11
CA GLU A 23 -6.52 13.60 -2.22
C GLU A 23 -5.89 14.07 -0.89
N GLU A 24 -4.94 13.32 -0.35
CA GLU A 24 -4.20 13.66 0.88
C GLU A 24 -3.02 14.63 0.61
N GLY A 25 -2.79 15.03 -0.64
CA GLY A 25 -1.75 15.99 -1.03
C GLY A 25 -0.34 15.40 -1.21
N TYR A 26 -0.22 14.08 -1.32
CA TYR A 26 1.03 13.38 -1.55
C TYR A 26 1.17 12.91 -3.00
N PRO A 27 2.21 13.32 -3.74
CA PRO A 27 2.39 12.90 -5.12
C PRO A 27 2.76 11.41 -5.21
N PRO A 28 1.97 10.56 -5.91
CA PRO A 28 2.17 9.11 -5.95
C PRO A 28 3.30 8.68 -6.91
N ASN A 29 4.46 9.32 -6.86
CA ASN A 29 5.57 9.12 -7.79
C ASN A 29 6.10 7.68 -7.80
N ARG A 30 5.99 6.97 -6.67
CA ARG A 30 6.38 5.55 -6.54
C ARG A 30 5.59 4.61 -7.47
N PHE A 31 4.38 5.00 -7.87
CA PHE A 31 3.51 4.18 -8.72
C PHE A 31 3.66 4.48 -10.22
N ILE A 32 4.50 5.43 -10.63
CA ILE A 32 4.69 5.80 -12.05
C ILE A 32 5.07 4.57 -12.90
N GLN A 33 5.92 3.69 -12.37
CA GLN A 33 6.28 2.44 -13.05
C GLN A 33 5.14 1.42 -13.03
N ALA A 34 4.38 1.35 -11.93
CA ALA A 34 3.31 0.38 -11.76
C ALA A 34 2.08 0.70 -12.65
N VAL A 35 1.81 1.96 -12.95
CA VAL A 35 0.69 2.37 -13.82
C VAL A 35 0.87 1.91 -15.26
N ASN A 36 2.11 1.86 -15.76
CA ASN A 36 2.44 1.63 -17.16
C ASN A 36 2.85 0.19 -17.50
N VAL A 37 2.95 -0.71 -16.52
CA VAL A 37 3.26 -2.12 -16.76
C VAL A 37 1.99 -2.93 -17.00
N LYS A 38 2.12 -4.09 -17.66
CA LYS A 38 1.04 -5.05 -17.82
C LYS A 38 0.69 -5.71 -16.48
N ASP A 39 -0.53 -6.25 -16.39
CA ASP A 39 -1.03 -6.88 -15.15
C ASP A 39 -0.16 -8.03 -14.68
N GLU A 40 0.37 -8.82 -15.61
CA GLU A 40 1.30 -9.93 -15.36
C GLU A 40 2.60 -9.49 -14.66
N ASP A 41 3.02 -8.24 -14.87
CA ASP A 41 4.23 -7.67 -14.27
C ASP A 41 3.98 -6.97 -12.94
N LEU A 42 2.72 -6.64 -12.63
CA LEU A 42 2.38 -5.85 -11.42
C LEU A 42 2.83 -6.54 -10.14
N LEU A 43 2.71 -7.87 -10.08
CA LEU A 43 3.11 -8.63 -8.91
C LEU A 43 4.60 -8.47 -8.61
N ARG A 44 5.44 -8.61 -9.65
CA ARG A 44 6.89 -8.44 -9.55
C ARG A 44 7.26 -7.00 -9.16
N VAL A 45 6.60 -6.01 -9.76
CA VAL A 45 6.84 -4.58 -9.47
C VAL A 45 6.46 -4.25 -8.02
N CYS A 46 5.30 -4.72 -7.55
CA CYS A 46 4.85 -4.48 -6.19
C CYS A 46 5.74 -5.18 -5.15
N SER A 47 6.16 -6.42 -5.39
CA SER A 47 7.10 -7.11 -4.50
C SER A 47 8.43 -6.36 -4.35
N LYS A 48 8.98 -5.82 -5.45
CA LYS A 48 10.19 -4.98 -5.39
C LYS A 48 9.98 -3.68 -4.63
N MET A 49 8.85 -3.02 -4.83
CA MET A 49 8.52 -1.78 -4.14
C MET A 49 8.35 -2.00 -2.62
N VAL A 50 7.72 -3.10 -2.22
CA VAL A 50 7.54 -3.48 -0.82
C VAL A 50 8.82 -4.01 -0.18
N THR A 51 9.86 -4.37 -0.94
CA THR A 51 11.14 -4.83 -0.36
C THR A 51 12.23 -3.77 -0.41
N SER A 52 12.02 -2.69 -1.18
CA SER A 52 12.96 -1.58 -1.30
C SER A 52 13.08 -0.78 0.01
N PRO A 53 14.29 -0.60 0.56
CA PRO A 53 14.54 0.26 1.72
C PRO A 53 14.23 1.74 1.44
N ASP A 54 14.53 2.23 0.24
CA ASP A 54 14.26 3.62 -0.16
C ASP A 54 12.76 3.91 -0.15
N SER A 55 11.95 2.93 -0.58
CA SER A 55 10.49 3.04 -0.56
C SER A 55 9.94 3.14 0.86
N LEU A 56 10.58 2.46 1.82
CA LEU A 56 10.19 2.52 3.24
C LEU A 56 10.48 3.90 3.84
N SER A 57 11.68 4.43 3.61
CA SER A 57 12.08 5.76 4.12
C SER A 57 11.17 6.87 3.57
N ALA A 58 10.87 6.83 2.26
CA ALA A 58 9.95 7.79 1.65
C ALA A 58 8.53 7.72 2.23
N LEU A 59 8.05 6.52 2.60
CA LEU A 59 6.73 6.36 3.21
C LEU A 59 6.70 6.81 4.67
N TYR A 60 7.79 6.62 5.41
CA TYR A 60 7.90 7.09 6.79
C TYR A 60 7.64 8.60 6.87
N ASP A 61 8.37 9.39 6.08
CA ASP A 61 8.22 10.84 6.03
C ASP A 61 6.83 11.26 5.52
N ALA A 62 6.31 10.53 4.54
CA ALA A 62 5.00 10.81 3.96
C ALA A 62 3.88 10.59 4.99
N ILE A 63 3.88 9.47 5.71
CA ILE A 63 2.84 9.10 6.67
C ILE A 63 2.90 9.99 7.92
N SER A 64 4.11 10.42 8.33
CA SER A 64 4.27 11.41 9.40
C SER A 64 3.57 12.74 9.07
N LYS A 65 3.64 13.18 7.80
CA LYS A 65 2.99 14.42 7.32
C LYS A 65 1.52 14.22 6.96
N HIS A 66 1.17 13.04 6.45
CA HIS A 66 -0.14 12.68 5.92
C HIS A 66 -0.60 11.34 6.53
N PRO A 67 -1.10 11.34 7.78
CA PRO A 67 -1.36 10.13 8.55
C PRO A 67 -2.54 9.29 8.06
N ASN A 68 -3.20 9.69 6.97
CA ASN A 68 -4.26 8.91 6.32
C ASN A 68 -3.83 8.35 4.95
N LEU A 69 -2.55 8.43 4.59
CA LEU A 69 -2.09 7.88 3.32
C LEU A 69 -2.36 6.38 3.26
N LEU A 70 -3.04 6.01 2.20
CA LEU A 70 -3.27 4.64 1.80
C LEU A 70 -2.00 4.09 1.14
N THR A 71 -1.62 2.88 1.49
CA THR A 71 -0.42 2.22 0.96
C THR A 71 -0.82 0.92 0.28
N ILE A 72 0.03 0.43 -0.63
CA ILE A 72 -0.27 -0.86 -1.28
C ILE A 72 -0.15 -2.02 -0.29
N GLU A 73 0.70 -1.84 0.73
CA GLU A 73 0.87 -2.74 1.85
C GLU A 73 -0.45 -2.99 2.59
N ASP A 74 -1.29 -1.96 2.76
CA ASP A 74 -2.63 -2.08 3.38
C ASP A 74 -3.52 -3.07 2.60
N PHE A 75 -3.39 -3.13 1.28
CA PHE A 75 -4.13 -4.07 0.44
C PHE A 75 -3.49 -5.46 0.36
N ILE A 76 -2.16 -5.54 0.28
CA ILE A 76 -1.44 -6.82 0.19
C ILE A 76 -1.63 -7.64 1.48
N VAL A 77 -1.75 -7.00 2.64
CA VAL A 77 -2.09 -7.72 3.89
C VAL A 77 -3.44 -8.45 3.79
N VAL A 78 -4.40 -7.91 3.05
CA VAL A 78 -5.77 -8.44 2.96
C VAL A 78 -5.92 -9.41 1.78
N HIS A 79 -5.34 -9.09 0.64
CA HIS A 79 -5.58 -9.78 -0.62
C HIS A 79 -4.33 -10.47 -1.19
N GLY A 80 -3.18 -10.36 -0.53
CA GLY A 80 -1.89 -10.78 -1.06
C GLY A 80 -1.85 -12.24 -1.49
N GLU A 81 -2.41 -13.15 -0.68
CA GLU A 81 -2.48 -14.58 -1.00
C GLU A 81 -3.30 -14.83 -2.27
N LYS A 82 -4.48 -14.20 -2.38
CA LYS A 82 -5.36 -14.29 -3.56
C LYS A 82 -4.70 -13.73 -4.82
N TRP A 83 -3.87 -12.70 -4.67
CA TRP A 83 -3.15 -12.08 -5.78
C TRP A 83 -1.86 -12.82 -6.14
N GLY A 84 -1.43 -13.82 -5.36
CA GLY A 84 -0.25 -14.65 -5.63
C GLY A 84 1.05 -14.15 -5.01
N PHE A 85 1.00 -13.25 -4.02
CA PHE A 85 2.19 -12.85 -3.27
C PHE A 85 2.68 -14.00 -2.37
N SER A 86 4.00 -14.11 -2.22
CA SER A 86 4.59 -15.08 -1.30
C SER A 86 4.29 -14.68 0.15
N SER A 87 4.24 -15.67 1.04
CA SER A 87 4.02 -15.45 2.48
C SER A 87 5.05 -14.51 3.10
N GLU A 88 6.28 -14.51 2.58
CA GLU A 88 7.35 -13.59 3.00
C GLU A 88 6.98 -12.12 2.71
N ILE A 89 6.48 -11.82 1.50
CA ILE A 89 6.07 -10.46 1.13
C ILE A 89 4.84 -10.02 1.94
N ILE A 90 3.90 -10.93 2.16
CA ILE A 90 2.70 -10.64 2.97
C ILE A 90 3.10 -10.30 4.40
N GLU A 91 4.02 -11.06 4.99
CA GLU A 91 4.49 -10.83 6.35
C GLU A 91 5.28 -9.52 6.48
N GLU A 92 6.09 -9.19 5.48
CA GLU A 92 6.75 -7.88 5.38
C GLU A 92 5.73 -6.74 5.29
N CYS A 93 4.67 -6.89 4.49
CA CYS A 93 3.57 -5.91 4.44
C CYS A 93 2.90 -5.72 5.80
N LYS A 94 2.65 -6.80 6.56
CA LYS A 94 2.04 -6.69 7.90
C LYS A 94 2.90 -5.85 8.84
N LYS A 95 4.22 -6.11 8.88
CA LYS A 95 5.16 -5.33 9.69
C LYS A 95 5.16 -3.86 9.30
N ARG A 96 5.14 -3.58 8.00
CA ARG A 96 5.09 -2.21 7.48
C ARG A 96 3.79 -1.50 7.84
N VAL A 97 2.64 -2.15 7.67
CA VAL A 97 1.33 -1.58 8.05
C VAL A 97 1.29 -1.25 9.54
N GLN A 98 1.81 -2.14 10.40
CA GLN A 98 1.93 -1.87 11.84
C GLN A 98 2.81 -0.65 12.11
N LEU A 99 4.01 -0.58 11.52
CA LEU A 99 4.89 0.57 11.65
C LEU A 99 4.23 1.88 11.18
N PHE A 100 3.50 1.82 10.06
CA PHE A 100 2.76 2.97 9.53
C PHE A 100 1.65 3.45 10.45
N ASP A 101 0.93 2.53 11.09
CA ASP A 101 -0.08 2.84 12.10
C ASP A 101 0.53 3.45 13.37
N GLU A 102 1.71 2.98 13.78
CA GLU A 102 2.47 3.58 14.90
C GLU A 102 2.92 5.02 14.58
N ILE A 103 3.46 5.25 13.38
CA ILE A 103 3.86 6.60 12.92
C ILE A 103 2.65 7.53 12.87
N ALA A 104 1.52 7.04 12.34
CA ALA A 104 0.26 7.78 12.30
C ALA A 104 -0.39 7.94 13.69
N ARG A 105 0.14 7.28 14.73
CA ARG A 105 -0.38 7.21 16.10
C ARG A 105 -1.84 6.74 16.17
N LYS A 106 -2.26 5.92 15.20
CA LYS A 106 -3.63 5.39 15.08
C LYS A 106 -3.68 4.24 14.08
N LYS A 107 -4.68 3.37 14.24
CA LYS A 107 -5.06 2.45 13.16
C LYS A 107 -5.61 3.24 11.97
N ARG A 108 -4.91 3.21 10.83
CA ARG A 108 -5.30 3.97 9.64
C ARG A 108 -6.53 3.37 8.96
N PHE A 109 -6.53 2.05 8.74
CA PHE A 109 -7.57 1.36 7.97
C PHE A 109 -8.14 0.13 8.69
N SER A 110 -9.44 -0.11 8.55
CA SER A 110 -10.09 -1.37 8.93
C SER A 110 -10.42 -2.22 7.71
N VAL A 111 -10.21 -3.53 7.86
CA VAL A 111 -10.60 -4.55 6.87
C VAL A 111 -12.07 -4.95 7.06
N TYR A 112 -12.60 -4.77 8.27
CA TYR A 112 -13.98 -5.07 8.61
C TYR A 112 -14.79 -3.78 8.69
N ALA A 113 -15.93 -3.79 8.02
CA ALA A 113 -17.01 -2.87 8.30
C ALA A 113 -17.61 -3.28 9.65
N GLU A 114 -17.44 -2.46 10.68
CA GLU A 114 -18.52 -2.32 11.66
C GLU A 114 -19.74 -1.68 10.98
#